data_AF-A0A2W7AFI1-F1
#
_entry.id   AF-A0A2W7AFI1-F1
#
_cell.length_a   1.000
_cell.length_b   1.000
_cell.length_c   1.000
_cell.angle_alpha   90.00
_cell.angle_beta   90.00
_cell.angle_gamma   90.00
#
_symmetry.space_group_name_H-M   'P 1'
#
loop_
_entity.id
_entity.type
_entity.pdbx_description
1 polymer ?
#
loop_
_entity_poly.entity_id
_entity_poly.type
_entity_poly.pdbx_seq_one_letter_code
_entity_poly.pdbx_strand_id
1 'polypeptide(L)'
;MIRQGDVYWIDLGEPLGSEPAYMRPYVVIQNDVLNRSQIRTAIVCALTTNLRRAKAIGNVLLEVGEADLSEQSVVNVSQVFTLTGDNLARQLAA
;
A
#
# COMPACT_ATOMS: atom_id res chain seq x y z
N MET A 1 1.85 5.48 -14.41
CA MET A 1 0.75 6.40 -14.01
C MET A 1 0.06 5.72 -12.86
N ILE A 2 0.00 6.36 -11.70
CA ILE A 2 -0.56 5.78 -10.48
C ILE A 2 -2.09 5.70 -10.61
N ARG A 3 -2.68 4.54 -10.31
CA ARG A 3 -4.14 4.36 -10.28
C ARG A 3 -4.61 3.81 -8.94
N GLN A 4 -5.85 4.11 -8.59
CA GLN A 4 -6.52 3.52 -7.43
C GLN A 4 -6.58 2.00 -7.61
N GLY A 5 -6.16 1.27 -6.57
CA GLY A 5 -6.03 -0.19 -6.58
C GLY A 5 -4.66 -0.71 -6.99
N ASP A 6 -3.79 0.11 -7.61
CA ASP A 6 -2.42 -0.31 -7.91
C ASP A 6 -1.67 -0.64 -6.61
N VAL A 7 -0.82 -1.66 -6.64
CA VAL A 7 0.05 -2.03 -5.52
C VAL A 7 1.50 -1.68 -5.85
N TYR A 8 2.18 -1.03 -4.91
CA TYR A 8 3.56 -0.60 -5.05
C TYR A 8 4.39 -1.10 -3.87
N TRP A 9 5.62 -1.54 -4.13
CA TRP A 9 6.62 -1.65 -3.06
C TRP A 9 7.14 -0.24 -2.76
N ILE A 10 7.03 0.16 -1.51
CA ILE A 10 7.51 1.44 -1.01
C ILE A 10 8.46 1.19 0.15
N ASP A 11 9.57 1.89 0.12
CA ASP A 11 10.53 1.95 1.22
C ASP A 11 10.28 3.24 2.01
N LEU A 12 9.80 3.09 3.25
CA LEU A 12 9.60 4.21 4.17
C LEU A 12 10.80 4.42 5.12
N GLY A 13 11.93 3.73 4.89
CA GLY A 13 13.11 3.82 5.75
C GLY A 13 12.93 3.07 7.07
N GLU A 14 13.59 3.54 8.12
CA GLU A 14 13.55 2.92 9.45
C GLU A 14 12.28 3.30 10.25
N PRO A 15 11.75 2.40 11.09
CA PRO A 15 10.52 2.67 11.84
C PRO A 15 10.72 3.70 12.94
N LEU A 16 9.77 4.62 13.05
CA LEU A 16 9.54 5.43 14.23
C LEU A 16 8.35 4.84 15.02
N GLY A 17 8.63 4.02 16.04
CA GLY A 17 7.60 3.43 16.90
C GLY A 17 6.83 2.27 16.26
N SER A 18 5.49 2.37 16.17
CA SER A 18 4.63 1.34 15.55
C SER A 18 4.39 1.58 14.05
N GLU A 19 5.05 2.58 13.47
CA GLU A 19 4.94 2.88 12.06
C GLU A 19 5.51 1.74 11.20
N PRO A 20 4.79 1.31 10.15
CA PRO A 20 5.31 0.51 9.07
C PRO A 20 6.61 1.11 8.52
N ALA A 21 7.62 0.26 8.46
CA ALA A 21 8.93 0.59 7.97
C ALA A 21 9.46 -0.51 7.06
N TYR A 22 10.62 -0.21 6.48
CA TYR A 22 11.28 -1.00 5.46
C TYR A 22 10.43 -1.14 4.19
N MET A 23 11.04 -1.78 3.20
CA MET A 23 10.43 -2.07 1.91
C MET A 23 9.25 -3.04 2.11
N ARG A 24 8.03 -2.56 1.86
CA ARG A 24 6.79 -3.37 1.94
C ARG A 24 5.75 -2.93 0.90
N PRO A 25 4.76 -3.79 0.57
CA PRO A 25 3.75 -3.43 -0.41
C PRO A 25 2.68 -2.51 0.21
N TYR A 26 2.16 -1.60 -0.60
CA TYR A 26 1.01 -0.75 -0.28
C TYR A 26 0.07 -0.67 -1.47
N VAL A 27 -1.24 -0.58 -1.20
CA VAL A 27 -2.27 -0.35 -2.20
C VAL A 27 -2.63 1.13 -2.27
N VAL A 28 -2.76 1.69 -3.47
CA VAL A 28 -3.22 3.06 -3.68
C VAL A 28 -4.72 3.15 -3.42
N ILE A 29 -5.11 3.97 -2.46
CA ILE A 29 -6.52 4.21 -2.12
C ILE A 29 -7.00 5.58 -2.59
N GLN A 30 -6.08 6.49 -2.95
CA GLN A 30 -6.42 7.81 -3.47
C GLN A 30 -7.21 7.71 -4.77
N ASN A 31 -8.24 8.55 -4.90
CA ASN A 31 -9.05 8.62 -6.10
C ASN A 31 -8.23 9.04 -7.32
N ASP A 32 -8.54 8.38 -8.43
CA ASP A 32 -7.90 8.57 -9.72
C ASP A 32 -7.94 9.99 -10.28
N VAL A 33 -8.96 10.81 -9.95
CA VAL A 33 -9.00 12.23 -10.33
C VAL A 33 -7.83 12.99 -9.69
N LEU A 34 -7.48 12.67 -8.44
CA LEU A 34 -6.35 13.28 -7.75
C LEU A 34 -5.01 12.69 -8.20
N ASN A 35 -4.94 11.37 -8.42
CA ASN A 35 -3.73 10.71 -8.94
C ASN A 35 -3.29 11.26 -10.31
N ARG A 36 -4.25 11.78 -11.10
CA ARG A 36 -4.02 12.40 -12.42
C ARG A 36 -3.74 13.89 -12.38
N SER A 37 -3.89 14.51 -11.21
CA SER A 37 -3.73 15.95 -11.07
C SER A 37 -2.26 16.36 -10.94
N GLN A 38 -2.02 17.66 -10.80
CA GLN A 38 -0.68 18.19 -10.50
C GLN A 38 -0.29 18.01 -9.03
N ILE A 39 -1.19 17.48 -8.19
CA ILE A 39 -0.91 17.15 -6.79
C ILE A 39 0.01 15.93 -6.81
N ARG A 40 1.31 16.16 -6.57
CA ARG A 40 2.37 15.12 -6.60
C ARG A 40 2.37 14.23 -5.36
N THR A 41 1.18 13.82 -4.92
CA THR A 41 1.00 12.92 -3.78
C THR A 41 0.04 11.79 -4.09
N ALA A 42 0.18 10.68 -3.38
CA ALA A 42 -0.74 9.55 -3.42
C ALA A 42 -1.04 9.07 -1.98
N ILE A 43 -2.29 8.74 -1.71
CA ILE A 43 -2.70 8.10 -0.44
C ILE A 43 -2.68 6.59 -0.64
N VAL A 44 -1.98 5.89 0.24
CA VAL A 44 -1.78 4.44 0.19
C VAL A 44 -2.10 3.78 1.53
N CYS A 45 -2.37 2.47 1.50
CA CYS A 45 -2.63 1.66 2.67
C CYS A 45 -1.67 0.46 2.72
N ALA A 46 -1.09 0.17 3.89
CA ALA A 46 -0.05 -0.85 4.03
C ALA A 46 -0.61 -2.28 3.88
N LEU A 47 0.15 -3.13 3.19
CA LEU A 47 -0.06 -4.57 3.21
C LEU A 47 0.84 -5.24 4.25
N THR A 48 0.38 -6.38 4.77
CA THR A 48 1.13 -7.23 5.69
C THR A 48 0.80 -8.70 5.50
N THR A 49 1.80 -9.57 5.63
CA THR A 49 1.63 -11.04 5.59
C THR A 49 1.17 -11.60 6.94
N ASN A 50 1.01 -10.74 7.96
CA ASN A 50 0.45 -11.14 9.24
C ASN A 50 -1.07 -11.33 9.15
N LEU A 51 -1.48 -12.53 8.74
CA LEU A 51 -2.88 -12.91 8.52
C LEU A 51 -3.78 -12.78 9.76
N ARG A 52 -3.23 -12.70 10.98
CA ARG A 52 -4.02 -12.41 12.18
C ARG A 52 -4.76 -11.07 12.08
N ARG A 53 -4.24 -10.14 11.28
CA ARG A 53 -4.85 -8.83 11.02
C ARG A 53 -6.11 -8.90 10.18
N ALA A 54 -6.37 -9.98 9.45
CA ALA A 54 -7.59 -10.14 8.64
C ALA A 54 -8.89 -10.08 9.48
N LYS A 55 -8.81 -10.35 10.79
CA LYS A 55 -9.95 -10.29 11.72
C LYS A 55 -10.32 -8.87 12.18
N ALA A 56 -9.48 -7.88 11.90
CA ALA A 56 -9.75 -6.50 12.29
C ALA A 56 -10.79 -5.87 11.37
N ILE A 57 -11.67 -5.03 11.93
CA ILE A 57 -12.75 -4.37 11.17
C ILE A 57 -12.16 -3.57 10.02
N GLY A 58 -12.69 -3.79 8.82
CA GLY A 58 -12.30 -3.07 7.60
C GLY A 58 -11.06 -3.60 6.91
N ASN A 59 -10.25 -4.46 7.53
CA ASN A 59 -9.13 -5.09 6.85
C ASN A 59 -9.62 -6.05 5.77
N VAL A 60 -8.86 -6.09 4.67
CA VAL A 60 -9.19 -6.90 3.48
C VAL A 60 -8.11 -7.96 3.32
N LEU A 61 -8.50 -9.23 3.29
CA LEU A 61 -7.61 -10.33 2.94
C LEU A 61 -7.42 -10.34 1.42
N LEU A 62 -6.17 -10.49 1.00
CA LEU A 62 -5.77 -10.72 -0.38
C LEU A 62 -5.26 -12.15 -0.51
N GLU A 63 -5.78 -12.85 -1.51
CA GLU A 63 -5.37 -14.20 -1.88
C GLU A 63 -4.05 -14.20 -2.66
N VAL A 64 -3.39 -15.36 -2.73
CA VAL A 64 -2.18 -15.53 -3.53
C VAL A 64 -2.49 -15.22 -5.00
N GLY A 65 -1.63 -14.42 -5.64
CA GLY A 65 -1.80 -14.00 -7.03
C GLY A 65 -2.64 -12.74 -7.22
N GLU A 66 -3.38 -12.28 -6.21
CA GLU A 66 -3.94 -10.92 -6.25
C GLU A 66 -2.79 -9.90 -6.15
N ALA A 67 -2.79 -8.91 -7.06
CA ALA A 67 -1.72 -7.92 -7.18
C ALA A 67 -0.29 -8.53 -7.31
N ASP A 68 -0.19 -9.71 -7.96
CA ASP A 68 1.06 -10.45 -8.17
C ASP A 68 1.81 -10.81 -6.87
N LEU A 69 1.06 -10.96 -5.76
CA LEU A 69 1.62 -11.33 -4.46
C LEU A 69 1.92 -12.83 -4.41
N SER A 70 3.13 -13.18 -3.99
CA SER A 70 3.60 -14.57 -3.84
C SER A 70 3.00 -15.30 -2.62
N GLU A 71 2.36 -14.58 -1.71
CA GLU A 71 1.74 -15.11 -0.50
C GLU A 71 0.51 -14.28 -0.12
N GLN A 72 -0.39 -14.88 0.68
CA GLN A 72 -1.57 -14.18 1.18
C GLN A 72 -1.15 -12.96 2.01
N SER A 73 -1.88 -11.87 1.82
CA SER A 73 -1.60 -10.60 2.48
C SER A 73 -2.88 -9.96 3.00
N VAL A 74 -2.74 -8.98 3.88
CA VAL A 74 -3.87 -8.21 4.43
C VAL A 74 -3.62 -6.74 4.20
N VAL A 75 -4.58 -6.06 3.58
CA VAL A 75 -4.65 -4.60 3.58
C VAL A 75 -5.04 -4.14 4.98
N ASN A 76 -4.14 -3.42 5.65
CA ASN A 76 -4.34 -2.95 7.01
C ASN A 76 -4.86 -1.50 7.01
N VAL A 77 -6.18 -1.32 7.01
CA VAL A 77 -6.84 -0.02 6.80
C VAL A 77 -6.53 1.02 7.89
N SER A 78 -5.98 0.59 9.02
CA SER A 78 -5.51 1.49 10.08
C SER A 78 -4.13 2.11 9.81
N GLN A 79 -3.46 1.69 8.73
CA GLN A 79 -2.09 2.08 8.37
C GLN A 79 -2.11 2.77 7.01
N VAL A 80 -2.47 4.06 7.02
CA VAL A 80 -2.64 4.90 5.83
C VAL A 80 -1.55 5.96 5.79
N PHE A 81 -0.96 6.16 4.61
CA PHE A 81 0.15 7.08 4.39
C PHE A 81 -0.09 7.96 3.19
N THR A 82 0.47 9.18 3.23
CA THR A 82 0.59 10.06 2.08
C THR A 82 2.01 9.97 1.56
N LEU A 83 2.17 9.51 0.32
CA LEU A 83 3.45 9.52 -0.39
C LEU A 83 3.57 10.80 -1.20
N THR A 84 4.78 11.33 -1.28
CA THR A 84 5.17 12.34 -2.27
C THR A 84 5.86 11.66 -3.46
N GLY A 85 5.90 12.32 -4.61
CA GLY A 85 6.42 11.74 -5.86
C GLY A 85 7.82 11.11 -5.78
N ASP A 86 8.64 11.52 -4.82
CA ASP A 86 10.00 11.00 -4.62
C ASP A 86 10.03 9.63 -3.90
N ASN A 87 8.92 9.21 -3.28
CA ASN A 87 8.82 7.98 -2.46
C ASN A 87 8.32 6.75 -3.25
N LEU A 88 7.99 6.87 -4.54
CA LEU A 88 7.52 5.74 -5.34
C LEU A 88 8.69 4.98 -5.97
N ALA A 89 9.12 3.89 -5.33
CA ALA A 89 10.25 3.08 -5.79
C ALA A 89 9.91 2.13 -6.94
N ARG A 90 8.88 1.27 -6.80
CA ARG A 90 8.58 0.22 -7.80
C ARG A 90 7.12 -0.23 -7.79
N GLN A 91 6.48 -0.26 -8.96
CA GLN A 91 5.15 -0.86 -9.15
C GLN A 91 5.24 -2.39 -9.13
N LEU A 92 4.35 -3.04 -8.37
CA LEU A 92 3.99 -4.44 -8.62
C LEU A 92 2.95 -4.43 -9.74
N ALA A 93 3.12 -5.32 -10.72
CA ALA A 93 2.24 -5.35 -11.88
C ALA A 93 0.78 -5.59 -11.45
N ALA A 94 -0.15 -5.01 -12.22
CA ALA A 94 -1.59 -5.11 -12.02
C ALA A 94 -2.12 -6.50 -12.38
#